data_AF-A0A7S3MYF6-F1
#
_entry.id   AF-A0A7S3MYF6-F1
#
_cell.length_a   1.000
_cell.length_b   1.000
_cell.length_c   1.000
_cell.angle_alpha   90.00
_cell.angle_beta   90.00
_cell.angle_gamma   90.00
#
_symmetry.space_group_name_H-M   'P 1'
#
loop_
_entity.id
_entity.type
_entity.pdbx_description
1 polymer ?
#
loop_
_entity_poly.entity_id
_entity_poly.type
_entity_poly.pdbx_seq_one_letter_code
_entity_poly.pdbx_strand_id
1 'polypeptide(L)'
;MLLPRLISLNSLNFDFQECSFSEKLMSVKDGISGLSREGSGRVGIFKATNLTHCYTLECHYQTGRRINQITPKVNLDTGEVEPEDPITDPTSKFYKDQRTPNYDHQVFEDVGRSVCVALLELEQSNPISRMPSSHYKNLESLRRELIVQ
;
A
#
# COMPACT_ATOMS: atom_id res chain seq x y z
N MET A 1 -5.12 9.60 1.19
CA MET A 1 -4.39 8.42 1.72
C MET A 1 -5.13 7.09 1.58
N LEU A 2 -6.36 7.04 1.03
CA LEU A 2 -7.17 5.82 0.98
C LEU A 2 -6.54 4.67 0.18
N LEU A 3 -6.18 4.90 -1.10
CA LEU A 3 -5.59 3.86 -1.94
C LEU A 3 -4.30 3.25 -1.35
N PRO A 4 -3.29 4.04 -0.91
CA PRO A 4 -2.13 3.48 -0.23
C PRO A 4 -2.46 2.64 1.01
N ARG A 5 -3.49 3.02 1.77
CA ARG A 5 -3.90 2.23 2.95
C ARG A 5 -4.49 0.88 2.54
N LEU A 6 -5.29 0.83 1.48
CA LEU A 6 -5.79 -0.42 0.92
C LEU A 6 -4.67 -1.32 0.38
N ILE A 7 -3.64 -0.75 -0.24
CA ILE A 7 -2.46 -1.51 -0.68
C ILE A 7 -1.75 -2.13 0.54
N SER A 8 -1.58 -1.36 1.62
CA SER A 8 -0.91 -1.84 2.85
C SER A 8 -1.65 -2.96 3.56
N LEU A 9 -2.97 -3.09 3.37
CA LEU A 9 -3.73 -4.22 3.90
C LEU A 9 -3.42 -5.52 3.16
N ASN A 10 -2.90 -5.45 1.94
CA ASN A 10 -2.73 -6.60 1.05
C ASN A 10 -1.28 -7.03 0.84
N SER A 11 -0.30 -6.14 1.06
CA SER A 11 1.12 -6.48 0.94
C SER A 11 1.83 -6.36 2.29
N LEU A 12 2.64 -7.37 2.63
CA LEU A 12 3.58 -7.29 3.75
C LEU A 12 4.65 -6.22 3.52
N ASN A 13 5.05 -5.96 2.27
CA ASN A 13 6.26 -5.18 1.97
C ASN A 13 5.99 -3.73 1.55
N PHE A 14 4.73 -3.29 1.49
CA PHE A 14 4.37 -1.92 1.12
C PHE A 14 4.43 -0.96 2.31
N ASP A 15 5.35 0.00 2.33
CA ASP A 15 5.47 0.93 3.47
C ASP A 15 4.45 2.10 3.39
N PHE A 16 3.32 1.95 4.08
CA PHE A 16 2.33 3.01 4.18
C PHE A 16 2.83 4.24 4.96
N GLN A 17 3.74 4.08 5.92
CA GLN A 17 4.18 5.20 6.76
C GLN A 17 5.04 6.19 5.99
N GLU A 18 5.73 5.73 4.95
CA GLU A 18 6.52 6.58 4.07
C GLU A 18 5.67 7.20 2.93
N CYS A 19 4.39 6.83 2.82
CA CYS A 19 3.48 7.46 1.87
C CYS A 19 3.11 8.88 2.34
N SER A 20 3.50 9.89 1.55
CA SER A 20 3.32 11.30 1.90
C SER A 20 2.54 12.05 0.82
N PHE A 21 1.34 12.55 1.19
CA PHE A 21 0.45 13.32 0.33
C PHE A 21 -0.06 14.58 1.04
N SER A 22 0.84 15.52 1.34
CA SER A 22 0.44 16.88 1.73
C SER A 22 0.98 17.90 0.73
N GLU A 23 0.18 18.90 0.41
CA GLU A 23 0.59 20.01 -0.47
C GLU A 23 1.81 20.74 0.08
N LYS A 24 1.88 20.89 1.41
CA LYS A 24 3.03 21.47 2.10
C LYS A 24 4.33 20.71 1.76
N LEU A 25 4.29 19.39 1.66
CA LEU A 25 5.45 18.58 1.30
C LEU A 25 5.81 18.63 -0.19
N MET A 26 4.97 19.22 -1.06
CA MET A 26 5.30 19.39 -2.47
C MET A 26 6.35 20.49 -2.68
N SER A 27 6.27 21.58 -1.90
CA SER A 27 7.14 22.76 -2.02
C SER A 27 8.34 22.75 -1.08
N VAL A 28 8.36 21.87 -0.08
CA VAL A 28 9.51 21.69 0.81
C VAL A 28 10.72 21.22 -0.01
N LYS A 29 11.83 21.97 0.13
CA LYS A 29 13.12 21.64 -0.47
C LYS A 29 13.84 20.61 0.39
N ASP A 30 14.40 19.61 -0.27
CA ASP A 30 15.30 18.66 0.37
C ASP A 30 16.61 19.34 0.79
N GLY A 31 17.12 18.99 1.97
CA GLY A 31 18.28 19.65 2.57
C GLY A 31 19.60 19.30 1.87
N ILE A 32 19.65 18.19 1.14
CA ILE A 32 20.85 17.70 0.46
C ILE A 32 20.88 18.21 -0.99
N SER A 33 19.79 18.03 -1.73
CA SER A 33 19.70 18.41 -3.14
C SER A 33 19.23 19.84 -3.38
N GLY A 34 18.59 20.48 -2.40
CA GLY A 34 17.95 21.80 -2.56
C GLY A 34 16.71 21.81 -3.46
N LEU A 35 16.33 20.65 -4.01
CA LEU A 35 15.19 20.48 -4.90
C LEU A 35 13.92 20.21 -4.11
N SER A 36 12.80 20.75 -4.57
CA SER A 36 11.48 20.40 -4.05
C SER A 36 10.83 19.30 -4.89
N ARG A 37 9.75 18.72 -4.37
CA ARG A 37 8.94 17.75 -5.12
C ARG A 37 8.07 18.41 -6.19
N GLU A 38 8.12 19.74 -6.36
CA GLU A 38 7.37 20.45 -7.38
C GLU A 38 7.70 20.02 -8.80
N GLY A 39 8.96 19.59 -9.03
CA GLY A 39 9.40 19.05 -10.31
C GLY A 39 8.99 17.59 -10.56
N SER A 40 8.34 16.93 -9.60
CA SER A 40 7.93 15.53 -9.77
C SER A 40 6.74 15.39 -10.72
N GLY A 41 6.68 14.27 -11.45
CA GLY A 41 5.62 13.99 -12.41
C GLY A 41 4.21 14.07 -11.79
N ARG A 42 4.04 13.57 -10.57
CA ARG A 42 2.77 13.65 -9.83
C ARG A 42 2.31 15.11 -9.63
N VAL A 43 3.21 15.99 -9.20
CA VAL A 43 2.86 17.41 -8.96
C VAL A 43 2.58 18.12 -10.29
N GLY A 44 3.32 17.81 -11.34
CA GLY A 44 3.05 18.32 -12.69
C GLY A 44 1.66 17.92 -13.20
N ILE A 45 1.31 16.64 -13.13
CA ILE A 45 -0.01 16.12 -13.52
C ILE A 45 -1.12 16.78 -12.68
N PHE A 46 -0.94 16.86 -11.37
CA PHE A 46 -1.91 17.51 -10.48
C PHE A 46 -2.13 18.98 -10.86
N LYS A 47 -1.06 19.77 -11.04
CA LYS A 47 -1.16 21.18 -11.45
C LYS A 47 -1.83 21.35 -12.82
N ALA A 48 -1.63 20.41 -13.74
CA ALA A 48 -2.19 20.49 -15.09
C ALA A 48 -3.66 20.03 -15.19
N THR A 49 -4.11 19.12 -14.32
CA THR A 49 -5.38 18.40 -14.50
C THR A 49 -6.29 18.40 -13.27
N ASN A 50 -5.80 18.84 -12.11
CA ASN A 50 -6.45 18.69 -10.80
C ASN A 50 -6.75 17.23 -10.41
N LEU A 51 -6.06 16.25 -11.03
CA LEU A 51 -6.20 14.84 -10.68
C LEU A 51 -5.45 14.53 -9.38
N THR A 52 -6.21 14.31 -8.32
CA THR A 52 -5.70 13.95 -6.99
C THR A 52 -5.28 12.48 -6.89
N HIS A 53 -5.83 11.61 -7.74
CA HIS A 53 -5.50 10.20 -7.84
C HIS A 53 -4.28 9.95 -8.75
N CYS A 54 -3.18 10.64 -8.46
CA CYS A 54 -1.91 10.46 -9.14
C CYS A 54 -0.86 10.01 -8.11
N TYR A 55 -0.22 8.88 -8.36
CA TYR A 55 0.67 8.22 -7.40
C TYR A 55 1.99 7.87 -8.08
N THR A 56 3.09 8.05 -7.35
CA THR A 56 4.39 7.48 -7.70
C THR A 56 4.62 6.32 -6.74
N LEU A 57 4.89 5.13 -7.26
CA LEU A 57 5.33 3.99 -6.46
C LEU A 57 6.86 3.94 -6.52
N GLU A 58 7.50 4.09 -5.36
CA GLU A 58 8.96 4.07 -5.23
C GLU A 58 9.38 2.75 -4.58
N CYS A 59 10.44 2.14 -5.13
CA CYS A 59 10.98 0.87 -4.66
C CYS A 59 12.44 1.05 -4.26
N HIS A 60 12.81 0.52 -3.10
CA HIS A 60 14.21 0.39 -2.73
C HIS A 60 14.82 -0.85 -3.41
N TYR A 61 16.11 -0.82 -3.75
CA TYR A 61 16.74 -1.93 -4.49
C TYR A 61 17.11 -3.13 -3.63
N GLN A 62 17.14 -2.98 -2.30
CA GLN A 62 17.68 -4.00 -1.39
C GLN A 62 16.68 -4.53 -0.38
N THR A 63 16.21 -3.72 0.58
CA THR A 63 15.24 -4.16 1.60
C THR A 63 14.39 -2.99 2.07
N GLY A 64 13.28 -3.29 2.75
CA GLY A 64 12.41 -2.33 3.41
C GLY A 64 12.84 -1.97 4.83
N ARG A 65 12.15 -1.01 5.44
CA ARG A 65 12.36 -0.65 6.86
C ARG A 65 11.53 -1.49 7.82
N ARG A 66 10.39 -1.99 7.34
CA ARG A 66 9.39 -2.73 8.12
C ARG A 66 8.52 -3.57 7.18
N ILE A 67 7.80 -4.52 7.76
CA ILE A 67 6.68 -5.21 7.11
C ILE A 67 5.36 -4.86 7.78
N ASN A 68 4.27 -4.89 7.03
CA ASN A 68 2.92 -4.71 7.54
C ASN A 68 2.43 -5.97 8.26
N GLN A 69 1.37 -5.79 9.04
CA GLN A 69 0.55 -6.89 9.52
C GLN A 69 -0.70 -6.95 8.66
N ILE A 70 -0.89 -8.07 7.96
CA ILE A 70 -2.07 -8.30 7.14
C ILE A 70 -2.95 -9.38 7.77
N THR A 71 -4.26 -9.19 7.69
CA THR A 71 -5.26 -10.14 8.20
C THR A 71 -5.63 -11.16 7.13
N PRO A 72 -6.10 -12.38 7.49
CA PRO A 72 -6.44 -13.40 6.50
C PRO A 72 -7.42 -12.89 5.44
N LYS A 73 -7.20 -13.26 4.17
CA LYS A 73 -8.15 -12.91 3.10
C LYS A 73 -9.28 -13.94 3.06
N VAL A 74 -10.50 -13.45 2.88
CA VAL A 74 -11.74 -14.24 2.96
C VAL A 74 -12.43 -14.17 1.61
N ASN A 75 -12.88 -15.32 1.12
CA ASN A 75 -13.76 -15.41 -0.03
C ASN A 75 -15.16 -14.93 0.40
N LEU A 76 -15.67 -13.87 -0.22
CA LEU A 76 -16.92 -13.24 0.19
C LEU A 76 -18.16 -14.09 -0.13
N ASP A 77 -18.07 -14.98 -1.11
CA ASP A 77 -19.19 -15.84 -1.51
C ASP A 77 -19.32 -17.06 -0.59
N THR A 78 -18.20 -17.65 -0.19
CA THR A 78 -18.18 -18.87 0.65
C THR A 78 -18.00 -18.58 2.14
N GLY A 79 -17.42 -17.43 2.49
CA GLY A 79 -17.01 -17.08 3.85
C GLY A 79 -15.74 -17.80 4.32
N GLU A 80 -15.09 -18.55 3.44
CA GLU A 80 -13.89 -19.33 3.78
C GLU A 80 -12.63 -18.47 3.75
N VAL A 81 -11.65 -18.83 4.59
CA VAL A 81 -10.33 -18.20 4.59
C VAL A 81 -9.48 -18.83 3.50
N GLU A 82 -8.96 -18.00 2.60
CA GLU A 82 -8.09 -18.44 1.52
C GLU A 82 -6.63 -18.60 2.00
N PRO A 83 -5.91 -19.62 1.51
CA PRO A 83 -4.52 -19.87 1.90
C PRO A 83 -3.58 -18.73 1.50
N GLU A 84 -2.56 -18.47 2.31
CA GLU A 84 -1.52 -17.47 2.02
C GLU A 84 -0.39 -18.02 1.16
N ASP A 85 0.17 -17.17 0.31
CA ASP A 85 1.42 -17.44 -0.39
C ASP A 85 2.62 -17.13 0.54
N PRO A 86 3.81 -17.69 0.30
CA PRO A 86 4.99 -17.39 1.13
C PRO A 86 5.30 -15.89 1.26
N ILE A 87 4.98 -15.09 0.24
CA ILE A 87 5.21 -13.63 0.22
C ILE A 87 4.17 -12.84 1.02
N THR A 88 3.04 -13.45 1.35
CA THR A 88 1.96 -12.85 2.15
C THR A 88 1.80 -13.51 3.53
N ASP A 89 2.55 -14.57 3.82
CA ASP A 89 2.62 -15.21 5.13
C ASP A 89 3.86 -14.73 5.91
N PRO A 90 3.69 -13.94 6.99
CA PRO A 90 4.82 -13.44 7.78
C PRO A 90 5.57 -14.54 8.55
N THR A 91 5.00 -15.75 8.64
CA THR A 91 5.64 -16.92 9.27
C THR A 91 6.40 -17.81 8.28
N SER A 92 6.33 -17.49 6.99
CA SER A 92 6.98 -18.26 5.94
C SER A 92 8.51 -18.18 6.04
N LYS A 93 9.19 -19.11 5.36
CA LYS A 93 10.65 -19.09 5.26
C LYS A 93 11.20 -17.80 4.64
N PHE A 94 10.39 -17.07 3.87
CA PHE A 94 10.79 -15.80 3.26
C PHE A 94 11.06 -14.72 4.33
N TYR A 95 10.39 -14.80 5.48
CA TYR A 95 10.45 -13.81 6.57
C TYR A 95 11.07 -14.32 7.87
N LYS A 96 11.28 -15.64 7.99
CA LYS A 96 11.65 -16.28 9.27
C LYS A 96 12.98 -15.81 9.86
N ASP A 97 13.97 -15.52 9.01
CA ASP A 97 15.34 -15.25 9.45
C ASP A 97 15.69 -13.74 9.46
N GLN A 98 14.81 -12.90 8.92
CA GLN A 98 15.05 -11.45 8.80
C GLN A 98 13.77 -10.67 9.09
N ARG A 99 13.90 -9.58 9.86
CA ARG A 99 12.78 -8.68 10.16
C ARG A 99 12.14 -8.09 8.90
N THR A 100 12.96 -7.89 7.86
CA THR A 100 12.56 -7.43 6.53
C THR A 100 13.36 -8.23 5.50
N PRO A 101 12.73 -8.78 4.45
CA PRO A 101 13.42 -9.58 3.47
C PRO A 101 14.27 -8.70 2.54
N ASN A 102 15.27 -9.31 1.90
CA ASN A 102 15.84 -8.72 0.70
C ASN A 102 14.80 -8.80 -0.42
N TYR A 103 14.62 -7.71 -1.15
CA TYR A 103 13.66 -7.62 -2.23
C TYR A 103 14.16 -8.38 -3.45
N ASP A 104 13.26 -9.20 -3.97
CA ASP A 104 13.38 -9.89 -5.25
C ASP A 104 12.15 -9.57 -6.11
N HIS A 105 12.07 -10.21 -7.28
CA HIS A 105 10.92 -10.05 -8.18
C HIS A 105 9.59 -10.43 -7.51
N GLN A 106 9.57 -11.40 -6.60
CA GLN A 106 8.34 -11.83 -5.91
C GLN A 106 7.78 -10.72 -5.03
N VAL A 107 8.64 -9.96 -4.33
CA VAL A 107 8.21 -8.78 -3.56
C VAL A 107 7.57 -7.74 -4.48
N PHE A 108 8.20 -7.44 -5.62
CA PHE A 108 7.67 -6.44 -6.55
C PHE A 108 6.36 -6.88 -7.21
N GLU A 109 6.25 -8.16 -7.55
CA GLU A 109 5.01 -8.76 -8.06
C GLU A 109 3.87 -8.71 -7.03
N ASP A 110 4.17 -9.01 -5.76
CA ASP A 110 3.20 -8.93 -4.66
C ASP A 110 2.70 -7.50 -4.45
N VAL A 111 3.60 -6.51 -4.42
CA VAL A 111 3.21 -5.10 -4.29
C VAL A 111 2.36 -4.66 -5.50
N GLY A 112 2.74 -5.06 -6.72
CA GLY A 112 1.95 -4.80 -7.93
C GLY A 112 0.56 -5.44 -7.88
N ARG A 113 0.46 -6.70 -7.46
CA ARG A 113 -0.82 -7.40 -7.23
C ARG A 113 -1.66 -6.67 -6.20
N SER A 114 -1.05 -6.22 -5.11
CA SER A 114 -1.74 -5.49 -4.03
C SER A 114 -2.31 -4.14 -4.49
N VAL A 115 -1.68 -3.48 -5.47
CA VAL A 115 -2.28 -2.31 -6.14
C VAL A 115 -3.57 -2.68 -6.84
N CYS A 116 -3.58 -3.77 -7.62
CA CYS A 116 -4.78 -4.23 -8.32
C CYS A 116 -5.89 -4.63 -7.33
N VAL A 117 -5.57 -5.36 -6.27
CA VAL A 117 -6.53 -5.73 -5.22
C VAL A 117 -7.10 -4.48 -4.55
N ALA A 118 -6.27 -3.50 -4.23
CA ALA A 118 -6.72 -2.24 -3.64
C ALA A 118 -7.68 -1.45 -4.56
N LEU A 119 -7.49 -1.51 -5.89
CA LEU A 119 -8.42 -0.92 -6.86
C LEU A 119 -9.76 -1.67 -6.87
N LEU A 120 -9.76 -3.00 -6.84
CA LEU A 120 -10.99 -3.78 -6.71
C LEU A 120 -11.76 -3.44 -5.43
N GLU A 121 -11.05 -3.12 -4.34
CA GLU A 121 -11.70 -2.67 -3.11
C GLU A 121 -12.28 -1.27 -3.17
N LEU A 122 -11.64 -0.37 -3.92
CA LEU A 122 -12.23 0.95 -4.17
C LEU A 122 -13.52 0.85 -4.96
N GLU A 123 -13.56 -0.06 -5.93
CA GLU A 123 -14.73 -0.38 -6.76
C GLU A 123 -15.73 -1.33 -6.07
N GLN A 124 -15.42 -1.80 -4.86
CA GLN A 124 -16.26 -2.74 -4.09
C GLN A 124 -16.61 -4.01 -4.86
N SER A 125 -15.66 -4.50 -5.68
CA SER A 125 -15.84 -5.66 -6.56
C SER A 125 -14.84 -6.79 -6.28
N ASN A 126 -14.11 -6.73 -5.17
CA ASN A 126 -13.14 -7.75 -4.80
C ASN A 126 -13.83 -9.00 -4.21
N PRO A 127 -13.78 -10.17 -4.86
CA PRO A 127 -14.37 -11.39 -4.32
C PRO A 127 -13.56 -12.00 -3.16
N ILE A 128 -12.27 -11.67 -3.05
CA ILE A 128 -11.36 -12.23 -2.04
C ILE A 128 -10.72 -11.08 -1.26
N SER A 129 -11.29 -10.76 -0.11
CA SER A 129 -11.00 -9.53 0.61
C SER A 129 -10.39 -9.77 2.00
N ARG A 130 -9.42 -8.94 2.36
CA ARG A 130 -8.93 -8.81 3.76
C ARG A 130 -9.74 -7.80 4.57
N MET A 131 -10.65 -7.06 3.94
CA MET A 131 -11.43 -6.00 4.59
C MET A 131 -12.32 -6.53 5.74
N PRO A 132 -13.08 -7.63 5.61
CA PRO A 132 -13.94 -8.13 6.69
C PRO A 132 -13.15 -8.61 7.92
N SER A 133 -11.97 -9.20 7.69
CA SER A 133 -11.09 -9.68 8.75
C SER A 133 -10.28 -8.55 9.41
N SER A 134 -10.05 -7.45 8.69
CA SER A 134 -9.35 -6.26 9.21
C SER A 134 -10.11 -5.59 10.37
N HIS A 135 -9.46 -4.66 11.07
CA HIS A 135 -10.13 -3.82 12.08
C HIS A 135 -11.12 -2.82 11.47
N TYR A 136 -10.99 -2.51 10.18
CA TYR A 136 -11.88 -1.58 9.47
C TYR A 136 -13.25 -2.17 9.17
N LYS A 137 -13.32 -3.47 8.89
CA LYS A 137 -14.53 -4.22 8.47
C LYS A 137 -15.12 -3.82 7.11
N ASN A 138 -15.06 -2.55 6.72
CA ASN A 138 -15.56 -2.06 5.45
C ASN A 138 -14.84 -0.77 5.00
N LEU A 139 -15.04 -0.40 3.73
CA LEU A 139 -14.41 0.75 3.10
C LEU A 139 -14.82 2.09 3.74
N GLU A 140 -16.04 2.17 4.26
CA GLU A 140 -16.55 3.40 4.87
C GLU A 140 -15.85 3.70 6.20
N SER A 141 -15.73 2.70 7.07
CA SER A 141 -14.96 2.79 8.32
C SER A 141 -13.52 3.20 8.04
N LEU A 142 -12.89 2.59 7.04
CA LEU A 142 -11.53 2.95 6.62
C LEU A 142 -11.43 4.41 6.17
N ARG A 143 -12.38 4.89 5.36
CA ARG A 143 -12.43 6.29 4.93
C ARG A 143 -12.55 7.24 6.12
N ARG A 144 -13.42 6.92 7.08
CA ARG A 144 -13.62 7.76 8.28
C ARG A 144 -12.35 7.84 9.13
N GLU A 145 -11.65 6.74 9.35
CA GLU A 145 -10.41 6.75 10.14
C GLU A 145 -9.32 7.61 9.50
N LEU A 146 -9.20 7.58 8.17
CA LEU A 146 -8.19 8.35 7.44
C LEU A 146 -8.49 9.86 7.35
N ILE A 147 -9.72 10.30 7.67
CA ILE A 147 -10.06 11.73 7.75
C ILE A 147 -9.62 12.32 9.10
N VAL A 148 -9.45 11.48 10.12
CA VAL A 148 -9.13 11.87 11.50
C VAL A 148 -7.60 11.92 11.74
N GLN A 149 -6.78 11.50 10.77
CA GLN A 149 -5.31 11.53 10.80
C GLN A 149 -4.74 12.72 10.01
#